data_AF-A0A6C0JUR8-F1
#
_entry.id   AF-A0A6C0JUR8-F1
#
_cell.length_a   1.000
_cell.length_b   1.000
_cell.length_c   1.000
_cell.angle_alpha   90.00
_cell.angle_beta   90.00
_cell.angle_gamma   90.00
#
_symmetry.space_group_name_H-M   'P 1'
#
loop_
_entity.id
_entity.type
_entity.pdbx_description
1 polymer ?
#
loop_
_entity_poly.entity_id
_entity_poly.type
_entity_poly.pdbx_seq_one_letter_code
_entity_poly.pdbx_strand_id
1 'polypeptide(L)'
;MILAERSNRLGLFTRFTRKSPKKLFLLFLLFPSAVFLPSVDNRDCPTSYTPSYCTPTLWRLDMLSQYNTSFQQVWKVHGLWVERCAECESCGYPSDCKTCNFNISLLAPILPEIKRFWFTPGNLSDFLQHEYCKHGTCTNYTEIEYFNTTLSIYHNVVSRCDESSFPNKTSRECWVYL
;
A
#
# COMPACT_ATOMS: atom_id res chain seq x y z
N MET A 1 -11.09 -8.41 -61.47
CA MET A 1 -11.90 -8.26 -62.70
C MET A 1 -13.33 -8.03 -62.25
N ILE A 2 -13.90 -6.86 -62.58
CA ILE A 2 -15.34 -6.47 -62.54
C ILE A 2 -15.93 -6.29 -61.13
N LEU A 3 -16.66 -5.23 -60.71
CA LEU A 3 -17.05 -3.85 -61.11
C LEU A 3 -17.58 -3.21 -59.78
N ALA A 4 -17.41 -1.93 -59.45
CA ALA A 4 -18.31 -0.79 -59.78
C ALA A 4 -19.81 -1.09 -59.48
N GLU A 5 -20.66 -0.29 -58.82
CA GLU A 5 -20.89 1.16 -58.86
C GLU A 5 -21.87 1.65 -57.76
N ARG A 6 -21.73 2.95 -57.45
CA ARG A 6 -22.71 3.99 -57.05
C ARG A 6 -24.23 3.69 -57.07
N SER A 7 -24.98 4.38 -56.17
CA SER A 7 -25.83 5.55 -56.53
C SER A 7 -26.96 5.88 -55.52
N ASN A 8 -26.95 7.13 -55.03
CA ASN A 8 -28.05 8.09 -54.80
C ASN A 8 -29.42 7.67 -54.22
N ARG A 9 -29.90 8.45 -53.22
CA ARG A 9 -31.10 9.30 -53.41
C ARG A 9 -31.30 10.38 -52.33
N LEU A 10 -31.61 11.57 -52.85
CA LEU A 10 -32.09 12.79 -52.20
C LEU A 10 -33.58 12.68 -51.81
N GLY A 11 -33.98 13.44 -50.79
CA GLY A 11 -35.36 13.84 -50.47
C GLY A 11 -35.37 14.75 -49.23
N LEU A 12 -35.22 16.07 -49.35
CA LEU A 12 -36.20 17.13 -49.65
C LEU A 12 -37.18 17.49 -48.50
N PHE A 13 -36.85 18.61 -47.84
CA PHE A 13 -37.69 19.67 -47.24
C PHE A 13 -39.07 19.36 -46.65
N THR A 14 -39.24 19.71 -45.36
CA THR A 14 -40.35 20.57 -44.92
C THR A 14 -39.89 21.61 -43.89
N ARG A 15 -40.25 22.86 -44.19
CA ARG A 15 -39.95 24.11 -43.49
C ARG A 15 -41.04 24.36 -42.44
N PHE A 16 -40.67 24.50 -41.17
CA PHE A 16 -41.54 25.09 -40.15
C PHE A 16 -40.82 26.27 -39.48
N THR A 17 -41.30 27.48 -39.78
CA THR A 17 -40.92 28.72 -39.11
C THR A 17 -41.76 28.89 -37.85
N ARG A 18 -41.13 29.01 -36.68
CA ARG A 18 -41.74 29.61 -35.49
C ARG A 18 -40.77 30.60 -34.85
N LYS A 19 -41.10 31.88 -34.99
CA LYS A 19 -40.59 32.99 -34.16
C LYS A 19 -41.10 32.82 -32.72
N SER A 20 -40.24 32.98 -31.72
CA SER A 20 -40.54 33.53 -30.36
C SER A 20 -39.33 33.29 -29.43
N PRO A 21 -39.20 34.01 -28.30
CA PRO A 21 -38.64 35.34 -28.13
C PRO A 21 -37.19 35.28 -27.59
N LYS A 22 -36.49 36.41 -27.63
CA LYS A 22 -35.13 36.55 -27.08
C LYS A 22 -35.15 36.30 -25.57
N LYS A 23 -34.71 35.11 -25.13
CA LYS A 23 -34.40 34.85 -23.72
C LYS A 23 -33.10 35.56 -23.39
N LEU A 24 -33.21 36.54 -22.51
CA LEU A 24 -32.11 37.26 -21.89
C LEU A 24 -31.18 36.23 -21.20
N PHE A 25 -29.93 36.21 -21.64
CA PHE A 25 -28.83 35.46 -21.03
C PHE A 25 -28.63 35.99 -19.60
N LEU A 26 -28.97 35.21 -18.58
CA LEU A 26 -28.29 35.27 -17.29
C LEU A 26 -27.42 34.03 -17.18
N LEU A 27 -26.17 34.17 -17.64
CA LEU A 27 -25.10 33.24 -17.33
C LEU A 27 -24.71 33.49 -15.87
N PHE A 28 -25.40 32.85 -14.92
CA PHE A 28 -24.86 32.72 -13.57
C PHE A 28 -23.62 31.84 -13.69
N LEU A 29 -22.45 32.48 -13.76
CA LEU A 29 -21.19 31.85 -13.45
C LEU A 29 -21.22 31.50 -11.96
N LEU A 30 -21.84 30.36 -11.65
CA LEU A 30 -21.56 29.65 -10.41
C LEU A 30 -20.12 29.17 -10.55
N PHE A 31 -19.17 30.04 -10.20
CA PHE A 31 -17.85 29.57 -9.84
C PHE A 31 -18.07 28.60 -8.68
N PRO A 32 -17.80 27.29 -8.83
CA PRO A 32 -17.71 26.44 -7.66
C PRO A 32 -16.63 27.09 -6.82
N SER A 33 -17.01 27.60 -5.64
CA SER A 33 -16.06 28.07 -4.65
C SER A 33 -15.03 26.95 -4.51
N ALA A 34 -13.81 27.21 -5.00
CA ALA A 34 -12.72 26.28 -4.85
C ALA A 34 -12.55 26.14 -3.34
N VAL A 35 -13.04 25.03 -2.80
CA VAL A 35 -12.76 24.63 -1.43
C VAL A 35 -11.27 24.35 -1.44
N PHE A 36 -10.48 25.35 -1.04
CA PHE A 36 -9.07 25.18 -0.73
C PHE A 36 -9.04 24.24 0.48
N LEU A 37 -8.93 22.94 0.20
CA LEU A 37 -8.46 22.00 1.21
C LEU A 37 -7.05 22.49 1.59
N PRO A 38 -6.78 22.75 2.88
CA PRO A 38 -5.43 23.08 3.28
C PRO A 38 -4.53 21.95 2.80
N SER A 39 -3.50 22.29 2.01
CA SER A 39 -2.44 21.34 1.70
C SER A 39 -1.86 20.91 3.04
N VAL A 40 -1.97 19.62 3.36
CA VAL A 40 -1.28 19.03 4.51
C VAL A 40 0.20 19.37 4.33
N ASP A 41 0.68 20.28 5.15
CA ASP A 41 2.03 20.81 5.02
C ASP A 41 3.01 19.76 5.51
N ASN A 42 3.88 19.26 4.62
CA ASN A 42 4.93 18.29 4.94
C ASN A 42 5.94 18.80 6.00
N ARG A 43 5.81 20.04 6.48
CA ARG A 43 6.75 20.71 7.41
C ARG A 43 6.55 20.37 8.89
N ASP A 44 5.47 19.71 9.28
CA ASP A 44 5.19 19.37 10.70
C ASP A 44 5.60 17.95 11.10
N CYS A 45 6.37 17.25 10.27
CA CYS A 45 6.85 15.91 10.63
C CYS A 45 8.07 16.02 11.55
N PRO A 46 7.97 15.58 12.83
CA PRO A 46 9.15 15.44 13.67
C PRO A 46 10.14 14.48 13.02
N THR A 47 11.43 14.61 13.35
CA THR A 47 12.50 13.70 12.88
C THR A 47 12.24 12.23 13.22
N SER A 48 11.35 11.96 14.19
CA SER A 48 10.77 10.66 14.49
C SER A 48 9.25 10.78 14.56
N TYR A 49 8.52 10.13 13.65
CA TYR A 49 7.06 10.09 13.67
C TYR A 49 6.58 8.93 14.56
N THR A 50 6.29 9.25 15.83
CA THR A 50 5.84 8.28 16.83
C THR A 50 4.41 8.59 17.28
N PRO A 51 3.41 8.41 16.39
CA PRO A 51 2.06 8.82 16.71
C PRO A 51 1.49 7.96 17.84
N SER A 52 0.75 8.58 18.77
CA SER A 52 0.02 7.85 19.82
C SER A 52 -1.11 6.98 19.28
N TYR A 53 -1.54 7.26 18.05
CA TYR A 53 -2.53 6.49 17.30
C TYR A 53 -2.20 6.54 15.80
N CYS A 54 -2.24 5.38 15.14
CA CYS A 54 -2.03 5.25 13.70
C CYS A 54 -3.14 4.38 13.13
N THR A 55 -3.83 4.87 12.11
CA THR A 55 -4.71 4.10 11.23
C THR A 55 -3.91 3.79 9.97
N PRO A 56 -3.37 2.56 9.83
CA PRO A 56 -2.52 2.22 8.69
C PRO A 56 -3.26 2.37 7.35
N THR A 57 -2.70 3.17 6.44
CA THR A 57 -3.24 3.39 5.08
C THR A 57 -2.39 2.76 4.00
N LEU A 58 -1.13 2.46 4.30
CA LEU A 58 -0.21 1.75 3.43
C LEU A 58 0.68 0.84 4.25
N TRP A 59 0.82 -0.41 3.82
CA TRP A 59 1.73 -1.37 4.44
C TRP A 59 2.82 -1.78 3.46
N ARG A 60 3.98 -2.16 3.97
CA ARG A 60 5.07 -2.82 3.24
C ARG A 60 5.41 -4.13 3.93
N LEU A 61 5.30 -5.25 3.21
CA LEU A 61 6.00 -6.47 3.58
C LEU A 61 7.41 -6.39 2.99
N ASP A 62 8.43 -6.43 3.84
CA ASP A 62 9.83 -6.49 3.45
C ASP A 62 10.37 -7.92 3.57
N MET A 63 11.13 -8.37 2.58
CA MET A 63 11.70 -9.70 2.51
C MET A 63 13.16 -9.65 2.10
N LEU A 64 13.98 -10.43 2.79
CA LEU A 64 15.40 -10.59 2.49
C LEU A 64 15.66 -11.96 1.88
N SER A 65 16.50 -11.99 0.85
CA SER A 65 16.94 -13.23 0.26
C SER A 65 18.03 -13.88 1.11
N GLN A 66 17.92 -15.17 1.35
CA GLN A 66 18.95 -16.02 1.93
C GLN A 66 19.23 -17.19 1.00
N TYR A 67 20.35 -17.89 1.20
CA TYR A 67 20.63 -19.16 0.52
C TYR A 67 20.38 -20.31 1.49
N ASN A 68 19.64 -21.32 1.05
CA ASN A 68 19.49 -22.55 1.80
C ASN A 68 20.72 -23.46 1.65
N THR A 69 20.71 -24.63 2.31
CA THR A 69 21.81 -25.61 2.25
C THR A 69 22.06 -26.19 0.86
N SER A 70 21.12 -26.04 -0.07
CA SER A 70 21.23 -26.43 -1.47
C SER A 70 21.66 -25.28 -2.39
N PHE A 71 22.13 -24.16 -1.83
CA PHE A 71 22.50 -22.93 -2.55
C PHE A 71 21.37 -22.34 -3.40
N GLN A 72 20.12 -22.64 -3.05
CA GLN A 72 18.96 -22.01 -3.67
C GLN A 72 18.59 -20.75 -2.90
N GLN A 73 18.34 -19.68 -3.65
CA GLN A 73 17.82 -18.44 -3.09
C GLN A 73 16.41 -18.69 -2.53
N VAL A 74 16.17 -18.22 -1.32
CA VAL A 74 14.87 -18.27 -0.65
C VAL A 74 14.58 -16.92 -0.02
N TRP A 75 13.34 -16.47 -0.13
CA TRP A 75 12.89 -15.23 0.50
C TRP A 75 12.41 -15.49 1.92
N LYS A 76 12.81 -14.62 2.84
CA LYS A 76 12.40 -14.68 4.24
C LYS A 76 11.83 -13.33 4.65
N VAL A 77 10.80 -13.35 5.49
CA VAL A 77 10.21 -12.14 6.05
C VAL A 77 11.28 -11.39 6.84
N HIS A 78 11.50 -10.12 6.49
CA HIS A 78 12.23 -9.18 7.34
C HIS A 78 11.26 -8.54 8.32
N GLY A 79 10.17 -7.95 7.81
CA GLY A 79 9.16 -7.33 8.64
C GLY A 79 7.92 -6.89 7.88
N LEU A 80 6.86 -6.59 8.63
CA LEU A 80 5.61 -6.01 8.13
C LEU A 80 5.46 -4.61 8.72
N TRP A 81 5.43 -3.63 7.85
CA TRP A 81 5.78 -2.27 8.22
C TRP A 81 4.67 -1.34 7.77
N VAL A 82 4.14 -0.50 8.68
CA VAL A 82 3.18 0.54 8.30
C VAL A 82 3.97 1.68 7.67
N GLU A 83 3.73 1.97 6.40
CA GLU A 83 4.46 3.01 5.67
C GLU A 83 3.83 4.39 5.81
N ARG A 84 2.51 4.41 6.05
CA ARG A 84 1.72 5.64 6.21
C ARG A 84 0.53 5.40 7.12
N CYS A 85 0.17 6.46 7.84
CA CYS A 85 -1.04 6.54 8.65
C CYS A 85 -1.96 7.63 8.10
N ALA A 86 -3.28 7.43 8.23
CA ALA A 86 -4.29 8.42 7.84
C ALA A 86 -4.14 9.74 8.60
N GLU A 87 -3.64 9.67 9.83
CA GLU A 87 -3.44 10.82 10.72
C GLU A 87 -2.36 11.76 10.22
N CYS A 88 -1.37 11.23 9.48
CA CYS A 88 -0.36 12.06 8.84
C CYS A 88 0.29 11.35 7.63
N GLU A 89 -0.36 11.48 6.48
CA GLU A 89 0.08 10.90 5.20
C GLU A 89 1.44 11.42 4.71
N SER A 90 1.89 12.56 5.24
CA SER A 90 3.16 13.19 4.89
C SER A 90 4.35 12.75 5.74
N CYS A 91 4.12 12.21 6.93
CA CYS A 91 5.21 11.88 7.87
C CYS A 91 5.84 10.51 7.66
N GLY A 92 5.35 9.76 6.66
CA GLY A 92 5.91 8.47 6.29
C GLY A 92 5.76 7.47 7.43
N TYR A 93 6.87 6.79 7.72
CA TYR A 93 6.94 5.57 8.50
C TYR A 93 6.69 5.80 10.02
N PRO A 94 5.50 5.49 10.57
CA PRO A 94 5.30 5.48 12.02
C PRO A 94 6.20 4.45 12.71
N SER A 95 6.70 4.79 13.89
CA SER A 95 7.37 3.82 14.76
C SER A 95 7.02 4.01 16.22
N ASP A 96 7.24 2.96 17.03
CA ASP A 96 7.21 3.04 18.50
C ASP A 96 5.90 3.65 19.06
N CYS A 97 4.77 3.36 18.41
CA CYS A 97 3.50 4.06 18.62
C CYS A 97 2.85 3.81 20.00
N LYS A 98 3.22 2.72 20.67
CA LYS A 98 2.72 2.32 21.99
C LYS A 98 3.86 1.78 22.84
N THR A 99 3.72 1.87 24.17
CA THR A 99 4.62 1.16 25.08
C THR A 99 4.63 -0.34 24.76
N CYS A 100 5.82 -0.90 24.56
CA CYS A 100 5.97 -2.29 24.15
C CYS A 100 6.43 -3.18 25.30
N ASN A 101 5.66 -4.23 25.58
CA ASN A 101 6.02 -5.31 26.51
C ASN A 101 5.93 -6.65 25.77
N PHE A 102 6.91 -6.92 24.91
CA PHE A 102 6.94 -8.11 24.06
C PHE A 102 7.09 -9.41 24.89
N ASN A 103 6.32 -10.44 24.56
CA ASN A 103 6.40 -11.77 25.17
C ASN A 103 6.40 -12.90 24.13
N ILE A 104 7.59 -13.36 23.76
CA ILE A 104 7.78 -14.47 22.80
C ILE A 104 6.99 -15.74 23.14
N SER A 105 6.66 -15.98 24.41
CA SER A 105 5.88 -17.17 24.81
C SER A 105 4.48 -17.17 24.20
N LEU A 106 3.91 -15.99 23.89
CA LEU A 106 2.64 -15.87 23.19
C LEU A 106 2.71 -16.41 21.75
N LEU A 107 3.91 -16.47 21.18
CA LEU A 107 4.14 -16.96 19.82
C LEU A 107 4.38 -18.47 19.77
N ALA A 108 4.35 -19.18 20.91
CA ALA A 108 4.63 -20.61 20.98
C ALA A 108 3.87 -21.45 19.91
N PRO A 109 2.58 -21.19 19.60
CA PRO A 109 1.87 -21.96 18.57
C PRO A 109 2.43 -21.80 17.15
N ILE A 110 3.07 -20.66 16.83
CA ILE A 110 3.51 -20.30 15.47
C ILE A 110 5.03 -20.17 15.37
N LEU A 111 5.75 -20.35 16.47
CA LEU A 111 7.21 -20.24 16.53
C LEU A 111 7.95 -21.15 15.53
N PRO A 112 7.49 -22.39 15.24
CA PRO A 112 8.08 -23.20 14.18
C PRO A 112 7.99 -22.55 12.79
N GLU A 113 6.87 -21.92 12.48
CA GLU A 113 6.70 -21.20 11.20
C GLU A 113 7.52 -19.92 11.17
N ILE A 114 7.57 -19.18 12.27
CA ILE A 114 8.42 -17.99 12.39
C ILE A 114 9.88 -18.37 12.12
N LYS A 115 10.42 -19.39 12.79
CA LYS A 115 11.79 -19.89 12.57
C LYS A 115 12.03 -20.33 11.13
N ARG A 116 10.98 -20.81 10.45
CA ARG A 116 11.09 -21.28 9.06
C ARG A 116 11.05 -20.13 8.07
N PHE A 117 10.26 -19.10 8.27
CA PHE A 117 9.97 -18.10 7.23
C PHE A 117 10.47 -16.69 7.52
N TRP A 118 10.81 -16.37 8.76
CA TRP A 118 11.43 -15.09 9.10
C TRP A 118 12.95 -15.13 8.97
N PHE A 119 13.51 -13.98 8.61
CA PHE A 119 14.94 -13.70 8.65
C PHE A 119 15.38 -13.61 10.11
N THR A 120 16.55 -14.16 10.44
CA THR A 120 17.06 -14.17 11.82
C THR A 120 18.55 -13.89 11.81
N PRO A 121 18.98 -12.60 11.86
CA PRO A 121 20.39 -12.25 11.80
C PRO A 121 21.15 -12.57 13.10
N GLY A 122 20.47 -13.07 14.12
CA GLY A 122 21.02 -13.33 15.45
C GLY A 122 19.98 -13.94 16.38
N ASN A 123 19.82 -13.36 17.57
CA ASN A 123 18.81 -13.80 18.53
C ASN A 123 17.40 -13.55 17.98
N LEU A 124 16.65 -14.63 17.79
CA LEU A 124 15.27 -14.58 17.28
C LEU A 124 14.38 -13.73 18.18
N SER A 125 14.48 -13.85 19.51
CA SER A 125 13.61 -13.11 20.43
C SER A 125 13.83 -11.62 20.34
N ASP A 126 15.09 -11.18 20.30
CA ASP A 126 15.44 -9.77 20.21
C ASP A 126 14.99 -9.18 18.87
N PHE A 127 15.11 -9.97 17.80
CA PHE A 127 14.66 -9.59 16.47
C PHE A 127 13.13 -9.46 16.39
N LEU A 128 12.37 -10.46 16.86
CA LEU A 128 10.90 -10.37 16.88
C LEU A 128 10.41 -9.24 17.80
N GLN A 129 11.10 -9.02 18.92
CA GLN A 129 10.83 -7.88 19.79
C GLN A 129 11.02 -6.57 19.04
N HIS A 130 12.12 -6.40 18.31
CA HIS A 130 12.37 -5.21 17.49
C HIS A 130 11.23 -4.97 16.50
N GLU A 131 10.90 -6.00 15.70
CA GLU A 131 9.88 -5.89 14.67
C GLU A 131 8.50 -5.56 15.26
N TYR A 132 8.09 -6.21 16.35
CA TYR A 132 6.81 -5.91 16.96
C TYR A 132 6.80 -4.56 17.68
N CYS A 133 7.80 -4.26 18.50
CA CYS A 133 7.81 -3.04 19.30
C CYS A 133 7.88 -1.79 18.44
N LYS A 134 8.71 -1.82 17.39
CA LYS A 134 8.89 -0.66 16.52
C LYS A 134 7.75 -0.53 15.50
N HIS A 135 7.22 -1.64 15.00
CA HIS A 135 6.33 -1.64 13.83
C HIS A 135 4.93 -2.17 14.16
N GLY A 136 4.86 -3.31 14.84
CA GLY A 136 3.60 -3.92 15.28
C GLY A 136 2.79 -3.02 16.24
N THR A 137 3.44 -2.23 17.10
CA THR A 137 2.75 -1.30 18.02
C THR A 137 1.98 -0.18 17.30
N CYS A 138 2.34 0.12 16.04
CA CYS A 138 1.65 1.06 15.18
C CYS A 138 0.41 0.47 14.50
N THR A 139 0.01 -0.73 14.92
CA THR A 139 -1.19 -1.43 14.46
C THR A 139 -2.14 -1.63 15.64
N ASN A 140 -3.31 -2.22 15.35
CA ASN A 140 -4.24 -2.69 16.39
C ASN A 140 -4.10 -4.20 16.67
N TYR A 141 -3.06 -4.85 16.13
CA TYR A 141 -2.80 -6.27 16.37
C TYR A 141 -2.12 -6.49 17.71
N THR A 142 -2.50 -7.59 18.37
CA THR A 142 -1.67 -8.24 19.38
C THR A 142 -0.41 -8.84 18.74
N GLU A 143 0.56 -9.25 19.57
CA GLU A 143 1.79 -9.90 19.09
C GLU A 143 1.49 -11.07 18.15
N ILE A 144 0.68 -12.03 18.61
CA ILE A 144 0.37 -13.23 17.81
C ILE A 144 -0.38 -12.89 16.52
N GLU A 145 -1.30 -11.91 16.55
CA GLU A 145 -2.02 -11.45 15.36
C GLU A 145 -1.08 -10.79 14.35
N TYR A 146 -0.13 -9.98 14.80
CA TYR A 146 0.86 -9.34 13.93
C TYR A 146 1.71 -10.38 13.20
N PHE A 147 2.28 -11.35 13.92
CA PHE A 147 3.12 -12.39 13.30
C PHE A 147 2.33 -13.34 12.42
N ASN A 148 1.12 -13.76 12.82
CA ASN A 148 0.25 -14.59 11.97
C ASN A 148 -0.18 -13.86 10.69
N THR A 149 -0.57 -12.59 10.81
CA THR A 149 -0.94 -11.77 9.66
C THR A 149 0.23 -11.65 8.70
N THR A 150 1.44 -11.40 9.23
CA THR A 150 2.65 -11.31 8.41
C THR A 150 2.96 -12.62 7.68
N LEU A 151 2.90 -13.77 8.37
CA LEU A 151 3.08 -15.09 7.74
C LEU A 151 2.03 -15.36 6.66
N SER A 152 0.77 -15.04 6.93
CA SER A 152 -0.33 -15.18 5.97
C SER A 152 -0.06 -14.34 4.71
N ILE A 153 0.28 -13.06 4.86
CA ILE A 153 0.61 -12.19 3.72
C ILE A 153 1.81 -12.76 2.96
N TYR A 154 2.88 -13.14 3.66
CA TYR A 154 4.07 -13.73 3.05
C TYR A 154 3.73 -14.94 2.17
N HIS A 155 2.93 -15.88 2.65
CA HIS A 155 2.52 -17.05 1.86
C HIS A 155 1.73 -16.69 0.61
N ASN A 156 0.99 -15.59 0.63
CA ASN A 156 0.21 -15.12 -0.52
C ASN A 156 1.04 -14.36 -1.56
N VAL A 157 2.16 -13.74 -1.16
CA VAL A 157 2.89 -12.80 -2.03
C VAL A 157 4.34 -13.17 -2.31
N VAL A 158 4.94 -14.16 -1.62
CA VAL A 158 6.36 -14.48 -1.77
C VAL A 158 6.77 -14.83 -3.20
N SER A 159 5.89 -15.50 -3.97
CA SER A 159 6.17 -15.85 -5.38
C SER A 159 6.42 -14.61 -6.26
N ARG A 160 5.90 -13.45 -5.86
CA ARG A 160 6.10 -12.18 -6.57
C ARG A 160 7.56 -11.72 -6.53
N CYS A 161 8.35 -12.15 -5.55
CA CYS A 161 9.77 -11.81 -5.48
C CYS A 161 10.66 -12.57 -6.48
N ASP A 162 10.12 -13.66 -7.06
CA ASP A 162 10.78 -14.42 -8.11
C ASP A 162 10.44 -13.88 -9.51
N GLU A 163 9.37 -13.08 -9.62
CA GLU A 163 8.98 -12.43 -10.87
C GLU A 163 9.92 -11.26 -11.20
N SER A 164 10.27 -11.12 -12.48
CA SER A 164 11.09 -10.02 -13.01
C SER A 164 10.37 -8.66 -13.00
N SER A 165 9.14 -8.61 -12.48
CA SER A 165 8.20 -7.49 -12.62
C SER A 165 8.32 -6.41 -11.54
N PHE A 166 9.21 -6.56 -10.55
CA PHE A 166 9.36 -5.56 -9.49
C PHE A 166 10.45 -4.54 -9.84
N PRO A 167 10.12 -3.23 -9.94
CA PRO A 167 11.03 -2.20 -10.41
C PRO A 167 12.19 -1.88 -9.45
N ASN A 168 12.18 -2.43 -8.23
CA ASN A 168 13.23 -2.21 -7.22
C ASN A 168 13.68 -3.52 -6.56
N LYS A 169 14.10 -4.49 -7.38
CA LYS A 169 14.82 -5.67 -6.89
C LYS A 169 16.30 -5.33 -6.79
N THR A 170 16.84 -5.23 -5.57
CA THR A 170 18.27 -5.51 -5.40
C THR A 170 18.44 -7.02 -5.29
N SER A 171 19.63 -7.57 -5.54
CA SER A 171 19.84 -9.03 -5.47
C SER A 171 19.52 -9.65 -4.11
N ARG A 172 19.27 -8.84 -3.07
CA ARG A 172 19.08 -9.29 -1.68
C ARG A 172 17.77 -8.86 -1.02
N GLU A 173 16.99 -7.99 -1.64
CA GLU A 173 15.79 -7.38 -1.02
C GLU A 173 14.61 -7.40 -1.98
N CYS A 174 13.43 -7.66 -1.43
CA CYS A 174 12.15 -7.63 -2.13
C CYS A 174 11.09 -7.05 -1.19
N TRP A 175 10.25 -6.14 -1.68
CA TRP A 175 9.13 -5.63 -0.90
C TRP A 175 7.84 -5.58 -1.70
N VAL A 176 6.72 -5.73 -0.99
CA VAL A 176 5.36 -5.67 -1.54
C VAL A 176 4.56 -4.68 -0.73
N TYR A 177 3.97 -3.69 -1.40
CA TYR A 177 2.97 -2.80 -0.80
C TYR A 177 1.60 -3.48 -0.78
N LEU A 178 0.83 -3.26 0.28
CA LEU A 178 -0.51 -3.81 0.50
C LEU A 178 -1.54 -2.70 0.70
#